data_AF-A0A3C1Q5N3-F1
#
_entry.id   AF-A0A3C1Q5N3-F1
#
_cell.length_a   1.000
_cell.length_b   1.000
_cell.length_c   1.000
_cell.angle_alpha   90.00
_cell.angle_beta   90.00
_cell.angle_gamma   90.00
#
_symmetry.space_group_name_H-M   'P 1'
#
loop_
_entity.id
_entity.type
_entity.pdbx_description
1 polymer ?
#
loop_
_entity_poly.entity_id
_entity_poly.type
_entity_poly.pdbx_seq_one_letter_code
_entity_poly.pdbx_strand_id
1 'polypeptide(L)'
;MAYANQHEWQAERNAQLLAERIMSPAETAYPDWVITIAFYRALHLVDMALAARKGIIDIQNHDERKQHICSYLRGSFGNYQTLEDLSRKARYSAIEPTCDDIQDALELLQRIEEAVQR
;
A
#
# COMPACT_ATOMS: atom_id res chain seq x y z
N MET A 1 10.91 5.80 -17.88
CA MET A 1 12.12 5.43 -17.11
C MET A 1 12.23 6.19 -15.79
N ALA A 2 12.06 7.53 -15.74
CA ALA A 2 12.11 8.27 -14.46
C ALA A 2 10.98 7.91 -13.46
N TYR A 3 9.75 7.66 -13.95
CA TYR A 3 8.58 7.40 -13.11
C TYR A 3 8.64 6.05 -12.37
N ALA A 4 9.08 4.99 -13.06
CA ALA A 4 9.24 3.67 -12.44
C ALA A 4 10.27 3.69 -11.31
N ASN A 5 11.41 4.37 -11.53
CA ASN A 5 12.48 4.49 -10.53
C ASN A 5 12.02 5.31 -9.30
N GLN A 6 11.10 6.27 -9.46
CA GLN A 6 10.55 7.04 -8.34
C GLN A 6 9.61 6.21 -7.46
N HIS A 7 8.78 5.35 -8.06
CA HIS A 7 7.92 4.45 -7.29
C HIS A 7 8.73 3.31 -6.64
N GLU A 8 9.74 2.79 -7.32
CA GLU A 8 10.65 1.78 -6.76
C GLU A 8 11.34 2.29 -5.50
N TRP A 9 11.98 3.47 -5.58
CA TRP A 9 12.63 4.08 -4.41
C TRP A 9 11.65 4.28 -3.24
N GLN A 10 10.44 4.78 -3.49
CA GLN A 10 9.45 4.96 -2.42
C GLN A 10 8.95 3.63 -1.85
N ALA A 11 8.71 2.62 -2.69
CA ALA A 11 8.32 1.29 -2.25
C ALA A 11 9.39 0.66 -1.35
N GLU A 12 10.67 0.74 -1.74
CA GLU A 12 11.81 0.23 -0.97
C GLU A 12 11.99 0.98 0.35
N ARG A 13 11.89 2.31 0.35
CA ARG A 13 12.02 3.12 1.57
C ARG A 13 10.89 2.84 2.56
N ASN A 14 9.66 2.68 2.06
CA ASN A 14 8.52 2.29 2.90
C ASN A 14 8.71 0.86 3.44
N ALA A 15 9.27 -0.05 2.64
CA ALA A 15 9.59 -1.40 3.08
C ALA A 15 10.63 -1.44 4.21
N GLN A 16 11.70 -0.67 4.05
CA GLN A 16 12.74 -0.55 5.07
C GLN A 16 12.19 0.04 6.36
N LEU A 17 11.36 1.10 6.26
CA LEU A 17 10.73 1.70 7.43
C LEU A 17 9.81 0.72 8.17
N LEU A 18 9.01 -0.07 7.46
CA LEU A 18 8.15 -1.09 8.06
C LEU A 18 8.93 -2.20 8.79
N ALA A 19 10.18 -2.44 8.39
CA ALA A 19 11.06 -3.41 9.04
C ALA A 19 11.74 -2.87 10.32
N GLU A 20 11.70 -1.56 10.55
CA GLU A 20 12.26 -0.96 11.75
C GLU A 20 11.46 -1.32 13.00
N ARG A 21 12.15 -1.50 14.13
CA ARG A 21 11.53 -1.85 15.42
C ARG A 21 10.44 -0.87 15.84
N ILE A 22 10.57 0.42 15.51
CA ILE A 22 9.56 1.45 15.81
C ILE A 22 8.22 1.21 15.10
N MET A 23 8.20 0.41 14.03
CA MET A 23 7.01 0.01 13.28
C MET A 23 6.52 -1.40 13.63
N SER A 24 7.14 -2.07 14.60
CA SER A 24 6.72 -3.40 15.06
C SER A 24 5.28 -3.36 15.60
N PRO A 25 4.36 -4.21 15.11
CA PRO A 25 2.98 -4.24 15.59
C PRO A 25 2.84 -4.46 17.10
N ALA A 26 3.79 -5.18 17.70
CA ALA A 26 3.76 -5.48 19.14
C ALA A 26 4.30 -4.35 20.03
N GLU A 27 5.01 -3.36 19.46
CA GLU A 27 5.79 -2.39 20.24
C GLU A 27 5.59 -0.94 19.78
N THR A 28 4.95 -0.71 18.63
CA THR A 28 4.83 0.62 18.06
C THR A 28 3.91 1.52 18.89
N ALA A 29 4.36 2.75 19.12
CA ALA A 29 3.52 3.83 19.65
C ALA A 29 2.79 4.59 18.53
N TYR A 30 2.92 4.16 17.27
CA TYR A 30 2.46 4.87 16.08
C TYR A 30 1.66 3.93 15.15
N PRO A 31 0.57 3.31 15.65
CA PRO A 31 -0.16 2.29 14.90
C PRO A 31 -0.77 2.85 13.59
N ASP A 32 -1.19 4.11 13.59
CA ASP A 32 -1.68 4.81 12.40
C ASP A 32 -0.62 4.94 11.31
N TRP A 33 0.63 5.18 11.70
CA TRP A 33 1.75 5.26 10.78
C TRP A 33 2.13 3.91 10.19
N VAL A 34 2.03 2.81 10.94
CA VAL A 34 2.28 1.47 10.37
C VAL A 34 1.30 1.19 9.22
N ILE A 35 0.01 1.41 9.45
CA ILE A 35 -1.05 1.23 8.44
C ILE A 35 -0.82 2.17 7.25
N THR A 36 -0.50 3.44 7.53
CA THR A 36 -0.29 4.46 6.48
C THR A 36 0.88 4.11 5.58
N ILE A 37 2.01 3.69 6.15
CA ILE A 37 3.19 3.31 5.36
C ILE A 37 2.95 2.00 4.60
N ALA A 38 2.20 1.04 5.18
CA ALA A 38 1.78 -0.17 4.48
C ALA A 38 0.95 0.18 3.23
N PHE A 39 0.01 1.11 3.35
CA PHE A 39 -0.76 1.62 2.21
C PHE A 39 0.11 2.29 1.15
N TYR A 40 1.03 3.19 1.53
CA TYR A 40 1.89 3.85 0.55
C TYR A 40 2.83 2.87 -0.15
N ARG A 41 3.35 1.86 0.55
CA ARG A 41 4.09 0.77 -0.10
C ARG A 41 3.22 0.05 -1.15
N ALA A 42 2.00 -0.33 -0.78
CA ALA A 42 1.06 -0.97 -1.70
C ALA A 42 0.75 -0.09 -2.92
N LEU A 43 0.57 1.22 -2.73
CA LEU A 43 0.37 2.21 -3.80
C LEU A 43 1.52 2.20 -4.81
N HIS A 44 2.77 2.25 -4.34
CA HIS A 44 3.90 2.24 -5.26
C HIS A 44 4.03 0.91 -6.01
N LEU A 45 3.78 -0.21 -5.33
CA LEU A 45 3.83 -1.54 -5.94
C LEU A 45 2.79 -1.72 -7.05
N VAL A 46 1.54 -1.30 -6.83
CA VAL A 46 0.50 -1.42 -7.88
C VAL A 46 0.79 -0.49 -9.06
N ASP A 47 1.28 0.73 -8.82
CA ASP A 47 1.63 1.67 -9.89
C ASP A 47 2.81 1.14 -10.74
N MET A 48 3.83 0.54 -10.10
CA MET A 48 4.92 -0.16 -10.80
C MET A 48 4.40 -1.33 -11.63
N ALA A 49 3.50 -2.14 -11.08
CA ALA A 49 2.93 -3.28 -11.79
C ALA A 49 2.07 -2.87 -12.99
N LEU A 50 1.29 -1.79 -12.86
CA LEU A 50 0.52 -1.20 -13.96
C LEU A 50 1.44 -0.64 -15.06
N ALA A 51 2.51 0.04 -14.68
CA ALA A 51 3.52 0.53 -15.62
C ALA A 51 4.18 -0.64 -16.38
N ALA A 52 4.62 -1.68 -15.67
CA ALA A 52 5.31 -2.82 -16.27
C ALA A 52 4.41 -3.66 -17.18
N ARG A 53 3.15 -3.89 -16.81
CA ARG A 53 2.24 -4.80 -17.53
C ARG A 53 1.44 -4.12 -18.64
N LYS A 54 1.17 -2.81 -18.50
CA LYS A 54 0.23 -2.08 -19.36
C LYS A 54 0.77 -0.74 -19.85
N GLY A 55 1.95 -0.30 -19.42
CA GLY A 55 2.51 0.99 -19.80
C GLY A 55 1.79 2.20 -19.19
N ILE A 56 0.96 1.98 -18.15
CA ILE A 56 0.19 3.04 -17.48
C ILE A 56 1.11 3.72 -16.46
N ILE A 57 1.43 5.00 -16.67
CA ILE A 57 2.46 5.74 -15.90
C ILE A 57 2.01 7.10 -15.38
N ASP A 58 0.78 7.53 -15.65
CA ASP A 58 0.32 8.90 -15.36
C ASP A 58 -1.01 8.90 -14.60
N ILE A 59 -1.00 8.24 -13.43
CA ILE A 59 -2.19 8.08 -12.59
C ILE A 59 -2.33 9.31 -11.69
N GLN A 60 -3.36 10.11 -11.89
CA GLN A 60 -3.54 11.40 -11.24
C GLN A 60 -4.18 11.30 -9.85
N ASN A 61 -4.97 10.25 -9.61
CA ASN A 61 -5.74 10.13 -8.38
C ASN A 61 -6.06 8.68 -7.99
N HIS A 62 -6.60 8.52 -6.79
CA HIS A 62 -6.93 7.22 -6.20
C HIS A 62 -8.04 6.46 -6.94
N ASP A 63 -9.02 7.16 -7.49
CA ASP A 63 -10.14 6.53 -8.20
C ASP A 63 -9.71 6.00 -9.57
N GLU A 64 -8.92 6.77 -10.30
CA GLU A 64 -8.26 6.34 -11.53
C GLU A 64 -7.38 5.11 -11.28
N ARG A 65 -6.56 5.13 -10.22
CA ARG A 65 -5.76 3.98 -9.82
C ARG A 65 -6.60 2.74 -9.60
N LYS A 66 -7.70 2.85 -8.83
CA LYS A 66 -8.63 1.75 -8.55
C LYS A 66 -9.24 1.18 -9.83
N GLN A 67 -9.60 2.02 -10.80
CA GLN A 67 -10.11 1.55 -12.09
C GLN A 67 -9.06 0.72 -12.84
N HIS A 68 -7.81 1.14 -12.84
CA HIS A 68 -6.71 0.39 -13.46
C HIS A 68 -6.40 -0.92 -12.73
N ILE A 69 -6.37 -0.92 -11.39
CA ILE A 69 -6.19 -2.14 -10.59
C ILE A 69 -7.34 -3.12 -10.86
N CYS A 70 -8.59 -2.64 -10.86
CA CYS A 70 -9.75 -3.48 -11.17
C CYS A 70 -9.68 -4.07 -12.59
N SER A 71 -9.16 -3.31 -13.56
CA SER A 71 -9.05 -3.76 -14.94
C SER A 71 -7.92 -4.78 -15.15
N TYR A 72 -6.77 -4.57 -14.50
CA TYR A 72 -5.52 -5.23 -14.89
C TYR A 72 -4.82 -6.01 -13.76
N LEU A 73 -5.19 -5.77 -12.51
CA LEU A 73 -4.64 -6.39 -11.31
C LEU A 73 -5.79 -6.88 -10.40
N ARG A 74 -6.78 -7.58 -10.98
CA ARG A 74 -8.02 -7.99 -10.27
C ARG A 74 -7.75 -8.70 -8.94
N GLY A 75 -6.70 -9.53 -8.87
CA GLY A 75 -6.29 -10.23 -7.65
C GLY A 75 -5.85 -9.30 -6.50
N SER A 76 -5.46 -8.07 -6.81
CA SER A 76 -5.06 -7.05 -5.84
C SER A 76 -6.18 -6.08 -5.50
N PHE A 77 -7.25 -5.98 -6.30
CA PHE A 77 -8.25 -4.90 -6.18
C PHE A 77 -8.92 -4.84 -4.81
N GLY A 78 -9.48 -5.95 -4.34
CA GLY A 78 -10.15 -6.00 -3.03
C GLY A 78 -9.19 -5.68 -1.89
N ASN A 79 -7.98 -6.25 -1.91
CA ASN A 79 -6.98 -6.01 -0.88
C ASN A 79 -6.54 -4.53 -0.87
N TYR A 80 -6.31 -3.95 -2.05
CA TYR A 80 -5.92 -2.54 -2.19
C TYR A 80 -6.99 -1.59 -1.66
N GLN A 81 -8.26 -1.83 -2.02
CA GLN A 81 -9.38 -1.00 -1.58
C GLN A 81 -9.56 -1.06 -0.05
N THR A 82 -9.52 -2.26 0.54
CA THR A 82 -9.60 -2.40 2.00
C THR A 82 -8.44 -1.70 2.72
N LEU A 83 -7.21 -1.83 2.20
CA LEU A 83 -6.03 -1.19 2.78
C LEU A 83 -6.08 0.35 2.65
N GLU A 84 -6.58 0.86 1.51
CA GLU A 84 -6.85 2.28 1.33
C GLU A 84 -7.85 2.80 2.38
N ASP A 85 -8.97 2.10 2.54
CA ASP A 85 -10.01 2.49 3.50
C ASP A 85 -9.48 2.47 4.94
N LEU A 86 -8.69 1.45 5.30
CA LEU A 86 -8.09 1.33 6.63
C LEU A 86 -7.09 2.46 6.90
N SER A 87 -6.22 2.77 5.94
CA SER A 87 -5.29 3.90 6.02
C SER A 87 -6.02 5.25 6.18
N ARG A 88 -7.08 5.45 5.40
CA ARG A 88 -7.91 6.66 5.53
C ARG A 88 -8.59 6.76 6.89
N LYS A 89 -9.10 5.65 7.44
CA LYS A 89 -9.68 5.62 8.79
C LYS A 89 -8.64 5.99 9.85
N ALA A 90 -7.48 5.35 9.81
CA ALA A 90 -6.38 5.58 10.74
C ALA A 90 -5.92 7.04 10.77
N ARG A 91 -5.89 7.72 9.61
CA ARG A 91 -5.39 9.10 9.52
C ARG A 91 -6.45 10.17 9.71
N TYR A 92 -7.70 9.94 9.29
CA TYR A 92 -8.69 10.99 9.17
C TYR A 92 -9.92 10.81 10.06
N SER A 93 -10.12 9.64 10.66
CA SER A 93 -11.33 9.38 11.47
C SER A 93 -11.15 9.63 12.97
N ALA A 94 -9.98 10.12 13.41
CA ALA A 94 -9.65 10.36 14.82
C ALA A 94 -9.93 9.15 15.74
N ILE A 95 -9.81 7.93 15.18
CA ILE A 95 -9.93 6.66 15.90
C ILE A 95 -8.51 6.10 16.00
N GLU A 96 -8.12 5.72 17.21
CA GLU A 96 -6.84 5.06 17.45
C GLU A 96 -6.91 3.63 16.88
N PRO A 97 -6.02 3.26 15.94
CA PRO A 97 -6.01 1.91 15.39
C PRO A 97 -5.57 0.90 16.44
N THR A 98 -6.19 -0.28 16.37
CA THR A 98 -5.89 -1.43 17.24
C THR A 98 -4.72 -2.26 16.69
N CYS A 99 -4.20 -3.17 17.51
CA CYS A 99 -3.22 -4.16 17.02
C CYS A 99 -3.78 -5.02 15.88
N ASP A 100 -5.07 -5.34 15.92
CA ASP A 100 -5.75 -6.10 14.87
C ASP A 100 -5.78 -5.31 13.56
N ASP A 101 -6.05 -4.00 13.62
CA ASP A 101 -5.99 -3.12 12.44
C ASP A 101 -4.58 -3.09 11.82
N ILE A 102 -3.54 -3.08 12.65
CA ILE A 102 -2.15 -3.16 12.15
C ILE A 102 -1.92 -4.49 11.44
N GLN A 103 -2.33 -5.59 12.05
CA GLN A 103 -2.13 -6.94 11.51
C GLN A 103 -2.90 -7.09 10.19
N ASP A 104 -4.15 -6.66 10.14
CA ASP A 104 -4.98 -6.63 8.92
C ASP A 104 -4.29 -5.82 7.81
N ALA A 105 -3.76 -4.64 8.13
CA ALA A 105 -3.06 -3.81 7.15
C ALA A 105 -1.82 -4.51 6.55
N LEU A 106 -1.03 -5.17 7.40
CA LEU A 106 0.18 -5.88 6.96
C LEU A 106 -0.16 -7.13 6.14
N GLU A 107 -1.21 -7.87 6.50
CA GLU A 107 -1.70 -9.01 5.71
C GLU A 107 -2.24 -8.58 4.35
N LEU A 108 -2.99 -7.48 4.30
CA LEU A 108 -3.48 -6.90 3.04
C LEU A 108 -2.31 -6.49 2.14
N LEU A 109 -1.29 -5.83 2.70
CA LEU A 109 -0.07 -5.49 1.98
C LEU A 109 0.62 -6.75 1.42
N GLN A 110 0.82 -7.78 2.25
CA GLN A 110 1.45 -9.02 1.82
C GLN A 110 0.70 -9.68 0.64
N ARG A 111 -0.63 -9.73 0.71
CA ARG A 111 -1.46 -10.27 -0.39
C ARG A 111 -1.33 -9.44 -1.66
N ILE A 112 -1.18 -8.12 -1.55
CA ILE A 112 -0.93 -7.23 -2.70
C ILE A 112 0.43 -7.56 -3.31
N GLU A 113 1.48 -7.68 -2.50
CA GLU A 113 2.84 -8.03 -2.94
C GLU A 113 2.88 -9.32 -3.75
N GLU A 114 2.26 -10.38 -3.23
CA GLU A 114 2.17 -11.66 -3.91
C GLU A 114 1.39 -11.58 -5.22
N ALA A 115 0.35 -10.75 -5.28
CA ALA A 115 -0.48 -10.60 -6.47
C ALA A 115 0.21 -9.77 -7.57
N VAL A 116 1.00 -8.76 -7.21
CA VAL A 116 1.71 -7.91 -8.20
C VAL A 116 3.00 -8.53 -8.73
N GLN A 117 3.52 -9.59 -8.12
CA GLN A 117 4.67 -10.34 -8.62
C GLN A 117 4.31 -11.41 -9.67
N ARG A 118 3.04 -11.82 -9.77
CA ARG A 118 2.53 -12.82 -10.74
C ARG A 118 2.19 -12.23 -12.09
#